data_AF-A0A6C0LFM3-F1
#
_entry.id   AF-A0A6C0LFM3-F1
#
_cell.length_a   1.000
_cell.length_b   1.000
_cell.length_c   1.000
_cell.angle_alpha   90.00
_cell.angle_beta   90.00
_cell.angle_gamma   90.00
#
_symmetry.space_group_name_H-M   'P 1'
#
loop_
_entity.id
_entity.type
_entity.pdbx_description
1 polymer ?
#
loop_
_entity_poly.entity_id
_entity_poly.type
_entity_poly.pdbx_seq_one_letter_code
_entity_poly.pdbx_strand_id
1 'polypeptide(L)'
;MLPLFYPSVLITLLFFLSGIEKIYTFTKTTIDFSNKINIPISLSKLVIICVILLEIIAPIIIVGYTFTGLSSLLQLFKISLISLIVFTIVATIMYHNPFEGGKKYYESILHLSIIGGLLALYKM
;
A
#
# COMPACT_ATOMS: atom_id res chain seq x y z
N MET A 1 20.19 -10.67 -7.09
CA MET A 1 19.11 -10.93 -6.12
C MET A 1 19.62 -10.61 -4.73
N LEU A 2 19.03 -9.61 -4.09
CA LEU A 2 19.41 -9.18 -2.76
C LEU A 2 18.78 -10.09 -1.69
N PRO A 3 19.25 -10.02 -0.43
CA PRO A 3 18.53 -10.58 0.70
C PRO A 3 17.06 -10.12 0.71
N LEU A 4 16.16 -10.90 1.30
CA LEU A 4 14.73 -10.56 1.42
C LEU A 4 13.94 -10.37 0.10
N PHE A 5 14.44 -10.85 -1.04
CA PHE A 5 13.67 -10.86 -2.30
C PHE A 5 12.32 -11.59 -2.18
N TYR A 6 12.26 -12.80 -1.60
CA TYR A 6 10.98 -13.50 -1.44
C TYR A 6 10.00 -12.77 -0.50
N PRO A 7 10.43 -12.28 0.68
CA PRO A 7 9.61 -11.38 1.49
C PRO A 7 9.10 -10.14 0.73
N SER A 8 9.94 -9.51 -0.10
CA SER A 8 9.53 -8.34 -0.87
C SER A 8 8.41 -8.68 -1.84
N VAL A 9 8.50 -9.80 -2.55
CA VAL A 9 7.44 -10.30 -3.43
C VAL A 9 6.16 -10.54 -2.64
N LEU A 10 6.21 -11.30 -1.54
CA LEU A 10 5.01 -11.66 -0.77
C LEU A 10 4.29 -10.45 -0.18
N ILE A 11 5.03 -9.52 0.43
CA ILE A 11 4.45 -8.31 1.03
C ILE A 11 3.87 -7.40 -0.06
N THR A 12 4.60 -7.21 -1.15
CA THR A 12 4.16 -6.28 -2.21
C THR A 12 3.04 -6.85 -3.08
N LEU A 13 2.90 -8.19 -3.15
CA LEU A 13 1.76 -8.85 -3.79
C LEU A 13 0.43 -8.42 -3.17
N LEU A 14 0.37 -8.19 -1.85
CA LEU A 14 -0.84 -7.73 -1.16
C LEU A 14 -1.32 -6.39 -1.71
N PHE A 15 -0.39 -5.44 -1.89
CA PHE A 15 -0.68 -4.13 -2.48
C PHE A 15 -1.06 -4.26 -3.95
N PHE A 16 -0.31 -5.05 -4.73
CA PHE A 16 -0.56 -5.22 -6.15
C PHE A 16 -1.96 -5.79 -6.43
N LEU A 17 -2.36 -6.83 -5.69
CA LEU A 17 -3.71 -7.41 -5.78
C LEU A 17 -4.77 -6.41 -5.31
N SER A 18 -4.52 -5.65 -4.24
CA SER A 18 -5.43 -4.62 -3.77
C SER A 18 -5.63 -3.49 -4.81
N GLY A 19 -4.57 -3.09 -5.51
CA GLY A 19 -4.62 -2.10 -6.58
C GLY A 19 -5.45 -2.60 -7.77
N ILE A 20 -5.28 -3.86 -8.17
CA ILE A 20 -6.10 -4.49 -9.21
C ILE A 20 -7.58 -4.54 -8.80
N GLU A 21 -7.89 -4.96 -7.58
CA GLU A 21 -9.26 -4.97 -7.06
C GLU A 21 -9.89 -3.57 -7.09
N LYS A 22 -9.13 -2.53 -6.74
CA LYS A 22 -9.59 -1.13 -6.80
C LYS A 22 -9.87 -0.64 -8.21
N ILE A 23 -9.22 -1.19 -9.25
CA ILE A 23 -9.57 -0.89 -10.65
C ILE A 23 -10.97 -1.42 -10.96
N TYR A 24 -11.25 -2.69 -10.61
CA TYR A 24 -12.56 -3.30 -10.87
C TYR A 24 -13.69 -2.67 -10.04
N THR A 25 -13.36 -2.21 -8.84
CA THR A 25 -14.32 -1.63 -7.90
C THR A 25 -14.31 -0.10 -7.89
N PHE A 26 -13.63 0.55 -8.84
CA PHE A 26 -13.28 1.99 -8.81
C PHE A 26 -14.45 2.90 -8.48
N THR A 27 -15.60 2.71 -9.12
CA THR A 27 -16.80 3.52 -8.88
C THR A 27 -17.29 3.39 -7.44
N LYS A 28 -17.33 2.17 -6.91
CA LYS A 28 -17.76 1.88 -5.55
C LYS A 28 -16.79 2.47 -4.54
N THR A 29 -15.49 2.19 -4.67
CA THR A 29 -14.45 2.71 -3.77
C THR A 29 -14.39 4.23 -3.77
N THR A 30 -14.60 4.88 -4.92
CA THR A 30 -14.69 6.34 -5.02
C THR A 30 -15.88 6.90 -4.24
N ILE A 31 -17.08 6.32 -4.40
CA ILE A 31 -18.29 6.78 -3.71
C ILE A 31 -18.14 6.57 -2.19
N ASP A 32 -17.67 5.40 -1.78
CA ASP A 32 -17.45 5.05 -0.37
C ASP A 32 -16.44 6.01 0.28
N PHE A 33 -15.35 6.35 -0.43
CA PHE A 33 -14.37 7.33 0.02
C PHE A 33 -14.96 8.74 0.13
N SER A 34 -15.71 9.17 -0.90
CA SER A 34 -16.36 10.49 -0.93
C SER A 34 -17.29 10.69 0.25
N ASN A 35 -18.13 9.70 0.53
CA ASN A 35 -19.09 9.74 1.62
C ASN A 35 -18.40 9.75 2.98
N LYS A 36 -17.26 9.06 3.11
CA LYS A 36 -16.54 8.94 4.37
C LYS A 36 -15.75 10.20 4.75
N ILE A 37 -15.10 10.85 3.79
CA ILE A 37 -14.36 12.12 4.05
C ILE A 37 -15.23 13.35 3.82
N ASN A 38 -16.42 13.19 3.23
CA ASN A 38 -17.34 14.27 2.90
C ASN A 38 -16.71 15.31 1.94
N ILE A 39 -16.11 14.81 0.86
CA ILE A 39 -15.48 15.62 -0.19
C ILE A 39 -16.15 15.38 -1.56
N PRO A 40 -15.96 16.26 -2.56
CA PRO A 40 -16.53 16.07 -3.88
C PRO A 40 -16.04 14.80 -4.57
N ILE A 41 -16.94 14.11 -5.28
CA ILE A 41 -16.65 12.87 -6.01
C ILE A 41 -15.51 13.05 -7.02
N SER A 42 -15.37 14.22 -7.63
CA SER A 42 -14.27 14.52 -8.55
C SER A 42 -12.90 14.45 -7.88
N LEU A 43 -12.80 14.95 -6.65
CA LEU A 43 -11.56 14.91 -5.87
C LEU A 43 -11.28 13.49 -5.34
N SER A 44 -12.34 12.78 -4.91
CA SER A 44 -12.26 11.36 -4.54
C SER A 44 -11.71 10.50 -5.69
N LYS A 45 -12.16 10.72 -6.93
CA LYS A 45 -11.64 10.00 -8.11
C LYS A 45 -10.14 10.17 -8.27
N LEU A 46 -9.64 11.40 -8.15
CA LEU A 46 -8.20 11.68 -8.25
C LEU A 46 -7.41 10.95 -7.18
N VAL A 47 -7.89 10.98 -5.93
CA VAL A 47 -7.24 10.28 -4.82
C VAL A 47 -7.20 8.77 -5.07
N ILE A 48 -8.31 8.15 -5.46
CA ILE A 48 -8.34 6.70 -5.72
C ILE A 48 -7.46 6.33 -6.92
N ILE A 49 -7.37 7.17 -7.96
CA ILE A 49 -6.41 6.96 -9.05
C ILE A 49 -4.97 6.98 -8.53
N CYS A 50 -4.61 7.96 -7.69
CA CYS A 50 -3.27 8.02 -7.08
C CYS A 50 -2.98 6.77 -6.23
N VAL A 51 -3.96 6.29 -5.46
CA VAL A 51 -3.82 5.07 -4.65
C VAL A 51 -3.60 3.84 -5.53
N ILE A 52 -4.36 3.68 -6.61
CA ILE A 52 -4.19 2.57 -7.56
C ILE A 52 -2.78 2.61 -8.19
N LEU A 53 -2.34 3.78 -8.64
CA LEU A 53 -1.01 3.94 -9.23
C LEU A 53 0.08 3.60 -8.21
N LEU A 54 -0.06 4.06 -6.97
CA LEU A 54 0.87 3.73 -5.89
C LEU A 54 0.95 2.21 -5.66
N GLU A 55 -0.20 1.55 -5.50
CA GLU A 55 -0.30 0.13 -5.20
C GLU A 55 0.16 -0.79 -6.33
N ILE A 56 0.24 -0.30 -7.57
CA ILE A 56 0.76 -1.06 -8.70
C ILE A 56 2.24 -0.76 -8.94
N ILE A 57 2.62 0.52 -8.96
CA ILE A 57 3.97 0.95 -9.33
C ILE A 57 4.97 0.65 -8.21
N ALA A 58 4.61 0.89 -6.95
CA ALA A 58 5.54 0.67 -5.84
C ALA A 58 5.97 -0.80 -5.69
N PRO A 59 5.06 -1.81 -5.76
CA PRO A 59 5.45 -3.21 -5.83
C PRO A 59 6.44 -3.56 -6.93
N ILE A 60 6.20 -3.06 -8.16
CA ILE A 60 7.08 -3.34 -9.31
C ILE A 60 8.49 -2.82 -9.05
N ILE A 61 8.61 -1.59 -8.54
CA ILE A 61 9.90 -0.99 -8.20
C ILE A 61 10.60 -1.78 -7.08
N ILE A 62 9.86 -2.16 -6.02
CA ILE A 62 10.41 -2.88 -4.88
C ILE A 62 10.95 -4.26 -5.28
N VAL A 63 10.16 -5.02 -6.02
CA VAL A 63 10.56 -6.34 -6.53
C VAL A 63 11.70 -6.19 -7.54
N GLY A 64 11.64 -5.20 -8.43
CA GLY A 64 12.68 -4.92 -9.42
C GLY A 64 14.04 -4.60 -8.78
N TYR A 65 14.06 -3.73 -7.77
CA TYR A 65 15.29 -3.42 -7.01
C TYR A 65 15.80 -4.64 -6.24
N THR A 66 14.95 -5.34 -5.50
CA THR A 66 15.37 -6.51 -4.72
C THR A 66 15.83 -7.68 -5.59
N PHE A 67 15.33 -7.81 -6.82
CA PHE A 67 15.80 -8.79 -7.80
C PHE A 67 17.17 -8.41 -8.39
N THR A 68 17.30 -7.17 -8.87
CA THR A 68 18.46 -6.73 -9.67
C THR A 68 19.62 -6.20 -8.83
N GLY A 69 19.35 -5.54 -7.70
CA GLY A 69 20.34 -4.80 -6.92
C GLY A 69 20.89 -3.56 -7.61
N LEU A 70 20.21 -3.03 -8.64
CA LEU A 70 20.66 -1.86 -9.39
C LEU A 70 20.60 -0.59 -8.54
N SER A 71 21.75 0.03 -8.28
CA SER A 71 21.87 1.26 -7.49
C SER A 71 21.04 2.43 -8.05
N SER A 72 20.79 2.47 -9.36
CA SER A 72 19.94 3.48 -9.99
C SER A 72 18.47 3.42 -9.52
N LEU A 73 18.00 2.25 -9.06
CA LEU A 73 16.66 2.06 -8.53
C LEU A 73 16.56 2.31 -7.01
N LEU A 74 17.68 2.47 -6.30
CA LEU A 74 17.72 2.57 -4.83
C LEU A 74 16.85 3.71 -4.29
N GLN A 75 16.89 4.88 -4.93
CA GLN A 75 16.10 6.03 -4.48
C GLN A 75 14.60 5.78 -4.69
N LEU A 76 14.21 5.24 -5.84
CA LEU A 76 12.83 4.88 -6.13
C LEU A 76 12.34 3.78 -5.17
N PHE A 77 13.14 2.77 -4.90
CA PHE A 77 12.87 1.72 -3.91
C PHE A 77 12.53 2.30 -2.54
N LYS A 78 13.36 3.21 -2.02
CA LYS A 78 13.14 3.85 -0.71
C LYS A 78 11.85 4.70 -0.70
N ILE A 79 11.61 5.47 -1.76
CA ILE A 79 10.40 6.28 -1.90
C ILE A 79 9.15 5.38 -1.97
N SER A 80 9.20 4.29 -2.73
CA SER A 80 8.12 3.31 -2.83
C SER A 80 7.77 2.69 -1.48
N LEU A 81 8.78 2.27 -0.70
CA LEU A 81 8.57 1.73 0.64
C LEU A 81 7.93 2.76 1.58
N ILE A 82 8.49 3.98 1.65
CA ILE A 82 7.95 5.04 2.50
C ILE A 82 6.50 5.38 2.10
N SER A 83 6.23 5.47 0.80
CA SER A 83 4.89 5.79 0.29
C SER A 83 3.87 4.72 0.67
N LEU A 84 4.23 3.43 0.55
CA LEU A 84 3.37 2.34 0.99
C LEU A 84 3.17 2.34 2.51
N ILE A 85 4.21 2.61 3.31
CA ILE A 85 4.09 2.72 4.77
C ILE A 85 3.11 3.82 5.15
N VAL A 86 3.27 5.02 4.60
CA VAL A 86 2.38 6.17 4.86
C VAL A 86 0.95 5.84 4.44
N PHE A 87 0.77 5.26 3.26
CA PHE A 87 -0.54 4.82 2.79
C PHE A 87 -1.17 3.81 3.75
N THR A 88 -0.44 2.78 4.19
CA THR A 88 -0.96 1.76 5.12
C THR A 88 -1.32 2.37 6.48
N ILE A 89 -0.54 3.32 6.99
CA ILE A 89 -0.86 4.03 8.24
C ILE A 89 -2.17 4.82 8.09
N VAL A 90 -2.29 5.60 7.02
CA VAL A 90 -3.51 6.39 6.75
C VAL A 90 -4.71 5.46 6.58
N ALA A 91 -4.57 4.38 5.80
CA ALA A 91 -5.63 3.40 5.60
C ALA A 91 -6.05 2.73 6.91
N THR A 92 -5.10 2.39 7.79
CA THR A 92 -5.39 1.82 9.11
C THR A 92 -6.20 2.79 9.97
N ILE A 93 -5.73 4.04 10.12
CA ILE A 93 -6.42 5.05 10.93
C ILE A 93 -7.84 5.31 10.41
N MET A 94 -7.99 5.38 9.08
CA MET A 94 -9.27 5.69 8.47
C MET A 94 -10.25 4.53 8.48
N TYR A 95 -9.81 3.30 8.24
CA TYR A 95 -10.70 2.15 7.95
C TYR A 95 -10.67 1.04 9.00
N HIS A 96 -9.57 0.89 9.73
CA HIS A 96 -9.32 -0.26 10.60
C HIS A 96 -8.81 0.22 11.96
N ASN A 97 -9.71 0.81 12.76
CA ASN A 97 -9.40 1.32 14.08
C ASN A 97 -9.26 0.15 15.09
N PRO A 98 -8.11 -0.01 15.78
CA PRO A 98 -7.88 -1.12 16.71
C PRO A 98 -8.74 -1.04 17.98
N PHE A 99 -9.32 0.12 18.30
CA PHE A 99 -10.13 0.30 19.50
C PHE A 99 -11.59 -0.14 19.33
N GLU A 100 -12.00 -0.54 18.12
CA GLU A 100 -13.40 -0.88 17.81
C GLU A 100 -13.71 -2.39 17.93
N GLY A 101 -12.73 -3.22 18.33
CA GLY A 101 -12.91 -4.67 18.54
C GLY A 101 -13.29 -5.45 17.27
N GLY A 102 -13.45 -6.77 17.41
CA GLY A 102 -13.95 -7.65 16.34
C GLY A 102 -13.08 -7.63 15.07
N LYS A 103 -13.72 -7.62 13.89
CA LYS A 103 -13.03 -7.70 12.58
C LYS A 103 -12.03 -6.56 12.34
N LYS A 104 -12.38 -5.34 12.76
CA LYS A 104 -11.54 -4.15 12.56
C LYS A 104 -10.21 -4.26 13.28
N TYR A 105 -10.19 -4.85 14.49
CA TYR A 105 -8.96 -5.10 15.24
C TYR A 105 -7.99 -6.03 14.50
N TYR A 106 -8.47 -7.14 13.95
CA TYR A 106 -7.63 -8.07 13.19
C TYR A 106 -7.07 -7.43 11.91
N GLU A 107 -7.88 -6.62 11.23
CA GLU A 107 -7.44 -5.84 10.05
C GLU A 107 -6.33 -4.84 10.44
N SER A 108 -6.44 -4.15 11.59
CA SER A 108 -5.39 -3.26 12.11
C SER A 108 -4.07 -3.99 12.37
N ILE A 109 -4.13 -5.17 12.99
CA ILE A 109 -2.92 -5.98 13.29
C ILE A 109 -2.24 -6.46 12.01
N LEU A 110 -3.03 -6.84 11.00
CA LEU A 110 -2.50 -7.24 9.70
C LEU A 110 -1.75 -6.06 9.06
N HIS A 111 -2.30 -4.85 9.10
CA HIS A 111 -1.63 -3.66 8.62
C HIS A 111 -0.36 -3.31 9.41
N LEU A 112 -0.34 -3.49 10.73
CA LEU A 112 0.89 -3.34 11.54
C LEU A 112 1.99 -4.31 11.12
N SER A 113 1.60 -5.56 10.81
CA SER A 113 2.54 -6.58 10.31
C SER A 113 3.10 -6.21 8.94
N ILE A 114 2.27 -5.67 8.05
CA ILE A 114 2.70 -5.15 6.74
C ILE A 114 3.69 -4.00 6.92
N ILE A 115 3.41 -3.03 7.80
CA ILE A 115 4.31 -1.90 8.07
C ILE A 115 5.67 -2.41 8.58
N GLY A 116 5.68 -3.37 9.52
CA GLY A 116 6.91 -3.98 10.01
C GLY A 116 7.72 -4.66 8.91
N GLY A 117 7.04 -5.38 8.01
CA GLY A 117 7.66 -5.99 6.84
C GLY A 117 8.27 -4.99 5.87
N LEU A 118 7.58 -3.89 5.57
CA LEU A 118 8.09 -2.80 4.73
C LEU A 118 9.30 -2.09 5.37
N LEU A 119 9.28 -1.87 6.69
CA LEU A 119 10.40 -1.30 7.44
C LEU A 119 11.63 -2.24 7.43
N ALA A 120 11.42 -3.55 7.51
CA ALA A 120 12.50 -4.52 7.38
C ALA A 120 13.18 -4.44 6.01
N LEU A 121 12.40 -4.27 4.93
CA LEU A 121 12.93 -4.03 3.59
C LEU A 121 13.66 -2.69 3.47
N TYR A 122 13.21 -1.65 4.16
CA TYR A 122 13.84 -0.33 4.12
C TYR A 122 15.25 -0.30 4.72
N LYS A 123 15.54 -1.20 5.66
CA LYS A 123 16.83 -1.29 6.34
C LYS A 123 17.92 -1.99 5.51
N MET A 124 17.55 -2.66 4.41
CA MET A 124 18.52 -3.20 3.46
C MET A 124 19.31 -2.11 2.73
#